data_AF-A0ABC8THM1-F1
#
_entry.id   AF-A0ABC8THM1-F1
#
_cell.length_a   1.000
_cell.length_b   1.000
_cell.length_c   1.000
_cell.angle_alpha   90.00
_cell.angle_beta   90.00
_cell.angle_gamma   90.00
#
_symmetry.space_group_name_H-M   'P 1'
#
loop_
_entity.id
_entity.type
_entity.pdbx_description
1 polymer ?
#
loop_
_entity_poly.entity_id
_entity_poly.type
_entity_poly.pdbx_seq_one_letter_code
_entity_poly.pdbx_strand_id
1 'polypeptide(L)'
;MEKRRSTKARKEEDDEDNTIWWWLVEKGIIPSFLCISVFALLVRVSVSLHPYSGAGNPPKYGDYEAQRHWMEITLNLPPKEWYRNSSTNDLSYWGLDYPPLTAYQSYVHGLFLRSFDPESVKLYTSRGYESYFGKLLMRWTVLSSDALVFFPAVLYFVFAYYSGRGGRKSDMAWHIAMILLNPCLILIDHGHFQYNCISLGLTVGAVAAILSNRDLLASVLFSLALNHKQDALKDIGSISLCWLEISMGMEGLLIVFYFDFTFSIYPSNKSYQSGVAALLSVSGSYCSHLLGRCLRRRNPLFEVFKLGCVVLGTFAIVWWPYIHSFHSISEVLSRLAPFERGIYEDYVANFWCTTSVLIKWKRLFTTPSLKVLSLAATISTCLPSMVRQVWSPSSQNFLYGLLNSALSFYLFSFQGM
;
A
#
# COMPACT_ATOMS: atom_id res chain seq x y z
N MET A 1 -33.92 -32.64 -36.09
CA MET A 1 -34.63 -31.93 -35.00
C MET A 1 -33.78 -31.76 -33.74
N GLU A 2 -32.92 -32.72 -33.37
CA GLU A 2 -32.01 -32.63 -32.20
C GLU A 2 -31.07 -31.42 -32.18
N LYS A 3 -30.44 -31.08 -33.31
CA LYS A 3 -29.46 -29.99 -33.38
C LYS A 3 -30.06 -28.60 -33.06
N ARG A 4 -31.35 -28.39 -33.33
CA ARG A 4 -32.10 -27.16 -32.98
C ARG A 4 -32.54 -27.12 -31.52
N ARG A 5 -32.76 -28.28 -30.89
CA ARG A 5 -33.08 -28.38 -29.46
C ARG A 5 -31.87 -28.07 -28.60
N SER A 6 -30.67 -28.53 -28.96
CA SER A 6 -29.46 -28.24 -28.17
C SER A 6 -29.02 -26.78 -28.27
N THR A 7 -29.24 -26.11 -29.42
CA THR A 7 -28.95 -24.66 -29.54
C THR A 7 -29.97 -23.81 -28.78
N LYS A 8 -31.22 -24.26 -28.66
CA LYS A 8 -32.25 -23.57 -27.88
C LYS A 8 -32.01 -23.74 -26.38
N ALA A 9 -31.69 -24.95 -25.92
CA ALA A 9 -31.36 -25.24 -24.54
C ALA A 9 -30.10 -24.48 -24.07
N ARG A 10 -29.05 -24.42 -24.89
CA ARG A 10 -27.83 -23.67 -24.58
C ARG A 10 -28.05 -22.15 -24.53
N LYS A 11 -28.97 -21.65 -25.35
CA LYS A 11 -29.35 -20.23 -25.37
C LYS A 11 -30.27 -19.87 -24.19
N GLU A 12 -31.10 -20.82 -23.75
CA GLU A 12 -31.93 -20.68 -22.56
C GLU A 12 -31.08 -20.76 -21.28
N GLU A 13 -30.04 -21.62 -21.20
CA GLU A 13 -29.05 -21.62 -20.11
C GLU A 13 -28.21 -20.32 -20.07
N ASP A 14 -27.73 -19.81 -21.21
CA ASP A 14 -26.99 -18.53 -21.28
C ASP A 14 -27.87 -17.31 -20.93
N ASP A 15 -29.19 -17.39 -21.17
CA ASP A 15 -30.17 -16.35 -20.78
C ASP A 15 -30.62 -16.48 -19.31
N GLU A 16 -30.68 -17.70 -18.75
CA GLU A 16 -30.94 -17.94 -17.32
C GLU A 16 -29.77 -17.50 -16.43
N ASP A 17 -28.52 -17.75 -16.84
CA ASP A 17 -27.33 -17.29 -16.11
C ASP A 17 -27.20 -15.76 -16.17
N ASN A 18 -27.62 -15.14 -17.29
CA ASN A 18 -27.69 -13.68 -17.40
C ASN A 18 -28.77 -13.05 -16.52
N THR A 19 -29.89 -13.75 -16.24
CA THR A 19 -31.03 -13.17 -15.51
C THR A 19 -30.83 -13.12 -14.00
N ILE A 20 -30.04 -14.04 -13.41
CA ILE A 20 -29.77 -14.05 -11.97
C ILE A 20 -28.97 -12.81 -11.52
N TRP A 21 -28.02 -12.35 -12.33
CA TRP A 21 -27.18 -11.19 -12.03
C TRP A 21 -27.74 -9.86 -12.54
N TRP A 22 -28.71 -9.91 -13.45
CA TRP A 22 -29.30 -8.72 -14.08
C TRP A 22 -29.89 -7.74 -13.05
N TRP A 23 -30.57 -8.25 -12.02
CA TRP A 23 -31.17 -7.43 -10.95
C TRP A 23 -30.13 -6.64 -10.15
N LEU A 24 -28.93 -7.21 -9.91
CA LEU A 24 -27.85 -6.56 -9.15
C LEU A 24 -27.19 -5.41 -9.91
N VAL A 25 -27.17 -5.50 -11.25
CA VAL A 25 -26.56 -4.50 -12.15
C VAL A 25 -27.58 -3.40 -12.51
N GLU A 26 -28.86 -3.75 -12.62
CA GLU A 26 -29.91 -2.83 -13.03
C GLU A 26 -30.25 -1.79 -11.95
N LYS A 27 -30.29 -2.22 -10.67
CA LYS A 27 -30.60 -1.36 -9.50
C LYS A 27 -29.53 -0.32 -9.16
N GLY A 28 -28.42 -0.29 -9.90
CA GLY A 28 -27.36 0.71 -9.76
C GLY A 28 -26.09 0.14 -9.14
N ILE A 29 -25.00 0.90 -9.27
CA ILE A 29 -23.66 0.50 -8.81
C ILE A 29 -23.54 0.35 -7.29
N ILE A 30 -24.40 1.03 -6.52
CA ILE A 30 -24.38 1.01 -5.05
C ILE A 30 -24.77 -0.39 -4.52
N PRO A 31 -25.89 -1.01 -4.91
CA PRO A 31 -26.19 -2.40 -4.59
C PRO A 31 -25.06 -3.37 -4.95
N SER A 32 -24.49 -3.27 -6.15
CA SER A 32 -23.39 -4.14 -6.57
C SER A 32 -22.16 -3.96 -5.67
N PHE A 33 -21.78 -2.72 -5.36
CA PHE A 33 -20.69 -2.42 -4.43
C PHE A 33 -20.94 -3.01 -3.05
N LEU A 34 -22.15 -2.90 -2.51
CA LEU A 34 -22.48 -3.45 -1.19
C LEU A 34 -22.38 -4.98 -1.18
N CYS A 35 -22.92 -5.66 -2.19
CA CYS A 35 -22.83 -7.12 -2.30
C CYS A 35 -21.38 -7.60 -2.43
N ILE A 36 -20.59 -6.96 -3.30
CA ILE A 36 -19.16 -7.26 -3.45
C ILE A 36 -18.42 -6.99 -2.14
N SER A 37 -18.74 -5.89 -1.45
CA SER A 37 -18.09 -5.53 -0.18
C SER A 37 -18.37 -6.56 0.90
N VAL A 38 -19.63 -7.00 1.05
CA VAL A 38 -20.00 -8.05 2.01
C VAL A 38 -19.25 -9.34 1.69
N PHE A 39 -19.22 -9.76 0.43
CA PHE A 39 -18.48 -10.95 0.03
C PHE A 39 -16.97 -10.81 0.28
N ALA A 40 -16.37 -9.67 -0.06
CA ALA A 40 -14.96 -9.38 0.15
C ALA A 40 -14.57 -9.33 1.64
N LEU A 41 -15.48 -8.88 2.51
CA LEU A 41 -15.32 -8.95 3.98
C LEU A 41 -15.42 -10.39 4.49
N LEU A 42 -16.35 -11.20 3.96
CA LEU A 42 -16.48 -12.61 4.33
C LEU A 42 -15.21 -13.41 3.98
N VAL A 43 -14.61 -13.16 2.81
CA VAL A 43 -13.34 -13.79 2.41
C VAL A 43 -12.22 -13.38 3.37
N ARG A 44 -12.09 -12.08 3.69
CA ARG A 44 -11.11 -11.58 4.68
C ARG A 44 -11.27 -12.22 6.05
N VAL A 45 -12.52 -12.29 6.56
CA VAL A 45 -12.84 -12.96 7.83
C VAL A 45 -12.44 -14.42 7.78
N SER A 46 -12.73 -15.12 6.69
CA SER A 46 -12.38 -16.55 6.53
C SER A 46 -10.87 -16.77 6.60
N VAL A 47 -10.07 -15.95 5.91
CA VAL A 47 -8.59 -16.00 5.98
C VAL A 47 -8.09 -15.69 7.39
N SER A 48 -8.73 -14.75 8.09
CA SER A 48 -8.33 -14.32 9.44
C SER A 48 -8.42 -15.40 10.52
N LEU A 49 -9.19 -16.47 10.27
CA LEU A 49 -9.34 -17.63 11.16
C LEU A 49 -8.02 -18.42 11.29
N HIS A 50 -7.16 -18.38 10.28
CA HIS A 50 -5.90 -19.13 10.24
C HIS A 50 -4.79 -18.47 11.09
N PRO A 51 -3.68 -19.20 11.37
CA PRO A 51 -2.52 -18.65 12.07
C PRO A 51 -1.94 -17.39 11.42
N TYR A 52 -1.25 -16.57 12.20
CA TYR A 52 -0.59 -15.34 11.77
C TYR A 52 0.94 -15.49 11.73
N SER A 53 1.63 -14.49 11.19
CA SER A 53 3.09 -14.47 11.14
C SER A 53 3.71 -14.58 12.53
N GLY A 54 4.46 -15.66 12.76
CA GLY A 54 5.20 -15.93 14.00
C GLY A 54 4.37 -16.47 15.17
N ALA A 55 3.16 -16.99 14.93
CA ALA A 55 2.35 -17.65 15.96
C ALA A 55 3.10 -18.79 16.65
N GLY A 56 3.13 -18.80 17.99
CA GLY A 56 3.82 -19.82 18.78
C GLY A 56 5.33 -19.92 18.54
N ASN A 57 5.99 -18.85 18.08
CA ASN A 57 7.40 -18.86 17.70
C ASN A 57 8.27 -17.89 18.55
N PRO A 58 8.51 -18.20 19.84
CA PRO A 58 9.42 -17.41 20.68
C PRO A 58 10.87 -17.48 20.16
N PRO A 59 11.74 -16.51 20.48
CA PRO A 59 11.52 -15.41 21.42
C PRO A 59 11.01 -14.10 20.79
N LYS A 60 11.09 -13.96 19.45
CA LYS A 60 10.72 -12.72 18.75
C LYS A 60 9.36 -12.74 18.06
N TYR A 61 8.74 -13.90 17.83
CA TYR A 61 7.48 -13.98 17.07
C TYR A 61 7.61 -13.31 15.68
N GLY A 62 6.51 -12.81 15.10
CA GLY A 62 6.48 -12.21 13.76
C GLY A 62 5.75 -10.87 13.72
N ASP A 63 5.26 -10.48 12.55
CA ASP A 63 4.65 -9.17 12.31
C ASP A 63 3.44 -8.88 13.21
N TYR A 64 2.68 -9.90 13.58
CA TYR A 64 1.57 -9.76 14.54
C TYR A 64 2.05 -9.15 15.87
N GLU A 65 3.14 -9.69 16.41
CA GLU A 65 3.72 -9.21 17.67
C GLU A 65 4.35 -7.82 17.50
N ALA A 66 4.91 -7.52 16.33
CA ALA A 66 5.41 -6.18 16.04
C ALA A 66 4.29 -5.14 16.14
N GLN A 67 3.15 -5.39 15.49
CA GLN A 67 1.99 -4.49 15.55
C GLN A 67 1.40 -4.39 16.96
N ARG A 68 1.26 -5.52 17.68
CA ARG A 68 0.79 -5.53 19.08
C ARG A 68 1.71 -4.70 19.97
N HIS A 69 3.02 -4.90 19.83
CA HIS A 69 4.01 -4.16 20.59
C HIS A 69 3.91 -2.66 20.28
N TRP A 70 3.75 -2.25 19.01
CA TRP A 70 3.53 -0.85 18.66
C TRP A 70 2.31 -0.23 19.36
N MET A 71 1.22 -0.99 19.51
CA MET A 71 0.06 -0.55 20.29
C MET A 71 0.39 -0.41 21.79
N GLU A 72 1.15 -1.34 22.37
CA GLU A 72 1.66 -1.27 23.75
C GLU A 72 2.50 0.00 23.99
N ILE A 73 3.54 0.24 23.18
CA ILE A 73 4.43 1.41 23.39
C ILE A 73 3.72 2.73 23.13
N THR A 74 2.89 2.83 22.08
CA THR A 74 2.20 4.09 21.77
C THR A 74 1.16 4.49 22.81
N LEU A 75 0.53 3.50 23.46
CA LEU A 75 -0.46 3.69 24.52
C LEU A 75 0.16 4.12 25.85
N ASN A 76 1.32 3.55 26.20
CA ASN A 76 1.91 3.68 27.54
C ASN A 76 3.07 4.67 27.63
N LEU A 77 3.70 5.05 26.51
CA LEU A 77 4.83 5.98 26.49
C LEU A 77 4.46 7.32 25.84
N PRO A 78 5.09 8.44 26.26
CA PRO A 78 4.90 9.72 25.59
C PRO A 78 5.47 9.68 24.15
N PRO A 79 4.90 10.46 23.19
CA PRO A 79 5.31 10.41 21.78
C PRO A 79 6.82 10.57 21.51
N LYS A 80 7.52 11.32 22.36
CA LYS A 80 8.97 11.55 22.26
C LYS A 80 9.80 10.27 22.48
N GLU A 81 9.25 9.27 23.16
CA GLU A 81 9.93 8.00 23.45
C GLU A 81 9.64 6.90 22.40
N TRP A 82 8.64 7.08 21.54
CA TRP A 82 8.20 6.01 20.60
C TRP A 82 9.29 5.52 19.66
N TYR A 83 10.20 6.41 19.24
CA TYR A 83 11.28 6.12 18.30
C TYR A 83 12.67 6.10 18.94
N ARG A 84 12.75 6.26 20.27
CA ARG A 84 14.00 6.38 21.00
C ARG A 84 14.30 5.11 21.77
N ASN A 85 15.57 4.69 21.72
CA ASN A 85 16.04 3.59 22.56
C ASN A 85 16.26 4.13 23.98
N SER A 86 15.53 3.59 24.95
CA SER A 86 15.61 3.98 26.36
C SER A 86 15.46 2.77 27.28
N SER A 87 15.61 2.96 28.58
CA SER A 87 15.34 1.89 29.56
C SER A 87 13.88 1.41 29.52
N THR A 88 12.98 2.22 28.96
CA THR A 88 11.55 1.93 28.87
C THR A 88 11.11 1.43 27.49
N ASN A 89 11.87 1.74 26.44
CA ASN A 89 11.60 1.31 25.07
C ASN A 89 12.85 0.68 24.45
N ASP A 90 12.82 -0.64 24.27
CA ASP A 90 13.91 -1.41 23.67
C ASP A 90 13.67 -1.56 22.17
N LEU A 91 14.38 -0.77 21.36
CA LEU A 91 14.21 -0.79 19.90
C LEU A 91 14.74 -2.07 19.23
N SER A 92 15.40 -2.97 19.97
CA SER A 92 15.83 -4.28 19.47
C SER A 92 14.70 -5.32 19.44
N TYR A 93 13.64 -5.07 20.21
CA TYR A 93 12.41 -5.85 20.26
C TYR A 93 11.29 -5.07 19.54
N TRP A 94 11.16 -5.30 18.23
CA TRP A 94 10.12 -4.67 17.38
C TRP A 94 9.95 -3.16 17.55
N GLY A 95 11.05 -2.41 17.61
CA GLY A 95 10.99 -0.95 17.66
C GLY A 95 10.22 -0.35 16.48
N LEU A 96 9.53 0.76 16.72
CA LEU A 96 8.70 1.41 15.71
C LEU A 96 9.53 1.89 14.50
N ASP A 97 9.13 1.43 13.32
CA ASP A 97 9.88 1.60 12.06
C ASP A 97 9.11 2.36 10.99
N TYR A 98 7.85 2.69 11.26
CA TYR A 98 6.95 3.37 10.33
C TYR A 98 6.75 4.84 10.74
N PRO A 99 6.38 5.72 9.80
CA PRO A 99 6.21 7.14 10.09
C PRO A 99 5.06 7.42 11.06
N PRO A 100 4.98 8.65 11.61
CA PRO A 100 4.14 8.94 12.77
C PRO A 100 2.65 8.63 12.62
N LEU A 101 2.09 8.59 11.40
CA LEU A 101 0.69 8.24 11.23
C LEU A 101 0.41 6.77 11.59
N THR A 102 1.35 5.85 11.37
CA THR A 102 1.24 4.47 11.89
C THR A 102 1.30 4.43 13.40
N ALA A 103 2.09 5.31 14.02
CA ALA A 103 2.14 5.41 15.48
C ALA A 103 0.79 5.85 16.07
N TYR A 104 0.15 6.85 15.47
CA TYR A 104 -1.20 7.27 15.87
C TYR A 104 -2.26 6.21 15.60
N GLN A 105 -2.16 5.48 14.48
CA GLN A 105 -3.03 4.34 14.20
C GLN A 105 -2.87 3.24 15.27
N SER A 106 -1.62 2.92 15.64
CA SER A 106 -1.31 1.97 16.71
C SER A 106 -1.85 2.44 18.06
N TYR A 107 -1.76 3.74 18.34
CA TYR A 107 -2.35 4.32 19.55
C TYR A 107 -3.87 4.14 19.61
N VAL A 108 -4.58 4.44 18.50
CA VAL A 108 -6.04 4.28 18.42
C VAL A 108 -6.45 2.81 18.56
N HIS A 109 -5.76 1.89 17.90
CA HIS A 109 -6.00 0.46 18.07
C HIS A 109 -5.64 -0.03 19.49
N GLY A 110 -4.60 0.52 20.10
CA GLY A 110 -4.22 0.24 21.48
C GLY A 110 -5.29 0.69 22.50
N LEU A 111 -5.96 1.82 22.26
CA LEU A 111 -7.12 2.25 23.07
C LEU A 111 -8.27 1.24 22.97
N PHE A 112 -8.52 0.72 21.76
CA PHE A 112 -9.51 -0.33 21.54
C PHE A 112 -9.12 -1.61 22.29
N LEU A 113 -7.89 -2.12 22.10
CA LEU A 113 -7.40 -3.32 22.80
C LEU A 113 -7.46 -3.16 24.32
N ARG A 114 -7.03 -2.03 24.88
CA ARG A 114 -7.10 -1.77 26.33
C ARG A 114 -8.52 -1.92 26.90
N SER A 115 -9.53 -1.61 26.11
CA SER A 115 -10.93 -1.65 26.55
C SER A 115 -11.48 -3.08 26.63
N PHE A 116 -10.90 -4.05 25.90
CA PHE A 116 -11.41 -5.43 25.80
C PHE A 116 -10.43 -6.49 26.31
N ASP A 117 -9.12 -6.32 26.09
CA ASP A 117 -8.04 -7.20 26.54
C ASP A 117 -6.84 -6.37 27.05
N PRO A 118 -6.92 -5.76 28.24
CA PRO A 118 -5.90 -4.85 28.76
C PRO A 118 -4.53 -5.50 28.97
N GLU A 119 -4.49 -6.80 29.26
CA GLU A 119 -3.23 -7.53 29.44
C GLU A 119 -2.44 -7.65 28.12
N SER A 120 -3.12 -7.57 26.96
CA SER A 120 -2.47 -7.61 25.64
C SER A 120 -1.63 -6.38 25.29
N VAL A 121 -1.80 -5.25 26.00
CA VAL A 121 -1.11 -3.96 25.74
C VAL A 121 -0.44 -3.39 26.98
N LYS A 122 -0.19 -4.23 27.98
CA LYS A 122 0.42 -3.83 29.25
C LYS A 122 1.93 -3.73 29.13
N LEU A 123 2.48 -2.59 29.52
CA LEU A 123 3.90 -2.31 29.39
C LEU A 123 4.75 -3.37 30.13
N TYR A 124 5.78 -3.90 29.48
CA TYR A 124 6.75 -4.90 29.96
C TYR A 124 6.24 -6.33 30.10
N THR A 125 4.97 -6.54 30.48
CA THR A 125 4.44 -7.88 30.74
C THR A 125 3.77 -8.51 29.54
N SER A 126 3.36 -7.72 28.54
CA SER A 126 2.59 -8.20 27.38
C SER A 126 3.44 -8.68 26.20
N ARG A 127 4.77 -8.65 26.31
CA ARG A 127 5.68 -9.13 25.25
C ARG A 127 5.45 -10.61 24.96
N GLY A 128 5.13 -10.93 23.70
CA GLY A 128 4.80 -12.28 23.28
C GLY A 128 3.47 -12.80 23.83
N TYR A 129 2.55 -11.90 24.22
CA TYR A 129 1.23 -12.30 24.70
C TYR A 129 0.39 -12.88 23.56
N GLU A 130 0.00 -14.15 23.71
CA GLU A 130 -0.87 -14.84 22.78
C GLU A 130 -2.17 -15.26 23.49
N SER A 131 -3.31 -14.81 22.96
CA SER A 131 -4.63 -15.24 23.40
C SER A 131 -5.55 -15.37 22.19
N TYR A 132 -6.48 -16.33 22.23
CA TYR A 132 -7.44 -16.49 21.13
C TYR A 132 -8.33 -15.26 20.97
N PHE A 133 -8.77 -14.66 22.09
CA PHE A 133 -9.58 -13.45 22.07
C PHE A 133 -8.80 -12.23 21.55
N GLY A 134 -7.55 -12.04 22.00
CA GLY A 134 -6.65 -10.99 21.53
C GLY A 134 -6.38 -11.11 20.02
N LYS A 135 -6.20 -12.33 19.51
CA LYS A 135 -6.13 -12.59 18.06
C LYS A 135 -7.37 -12.05 17.34
N LEU A 136 -8.58 -12.36 17.82
CA LEU A 136 -9.81 -11.88 17.19
C LEU A 136 -9.91 -10.35 17.19
N LEU A 137 -9.59 -9.70 18.32
CA LEU A 137 -9.59 -8.23 18.42
C LEU A 137 -8.62 -7.59 17.43
N MET A 138 -7.41 -8.16 17.32
CA MET A 138 -6.40 -7.71 16.38
C MET A 138 -6.81 -7.93 14.92
N ARG A 139 -7.50 -9.03 14.59
CA ARG A 139 -8.06 -9.22 13.24
C ARG A 139 -9.16 -8.20 12.94
N TRP A 140 -9.97 -7.86 13.95
CA TRP A 140 -11.01 -6.83 13.83
C TRP A 140 -10.44 -5.45 13.51
N THR A 141 -9.31 -5.05 14.10
CA THR A 141 -8.70 -3.73 13.82
C THR A 141 -8.20 -3.62 12.37
N VAL A 142 -7.68 -4.71 11.80
CA VAL A 142 -7.31 -4.75 10.36
C VAL A 142 -8.57 -4.66 9.50
N LEU A 143 -9.58 -5.50 9.76
CA LEU A 143 -10.83 -5.55 8.99
C LEU A 143 -11.59 -4.22 9.02
N SER A 144 -11.69 -3.57 10.17
CA SER A 144 -12.34 -2.26 10.29
C SER A 144 -11.56 -1.18 9.55
N SER A 145 -10.23 -1.24 9.57
CA SER A 145 -9.38 -0.29 8.85
C SER A 145 -9.57 -0.39 7.33
N ASP A 146 -9.62 -1.61 6.77
CA ASP A 146 -9.93 -1.84 5.36
C ASP A 146 -11.28 -1.25 4.98
N ALA A 147 -12.32 -1.57 5.76
CA ALA A 147 -13.69 -1.14 5.49
C ALA A 147 -13.84 0.40 5.54
N LEU A 148 -13.12 1.07 6.43
CA LEU A 148 -13.21 2.52 6.62
C LEU A 148 -12.33 3.32 5.65
N VAL A 149 -11.22 2.76 5.18
CA VAL A 149 -10.23 3.50 4.36
C VAL A 149 -10.17 2.98 2.93
N PHE A 150 -9.95 1.67 2.76
CA PHE A 150 -9.69 1.08 1.44
C PHE A 150 -10.96 0.97 0.59
N PHE A 151 -12.03 0.40 1.16
CA PHE A 151 -13.29 0.16 0.44
C PHE A 151 -13.92 1.46 -0.14
N PRO A 152 -14.08 2.55 0.64
CA PRO A 152 -14.59 3.81 0.08
C PRO A 152 -13.63 4.45 -0.92
N ALA A 153 -12.31 4.29 -0.75
CA ALA A 153 -11.33 4.79 -1.71
C ALA A 153 -11.45 4.07 -3.07
N VAL A 154 -11.63 2.75 -3.08
CA VAL A 154 -11.86 1.97 -4.31
C VAL A 154 -13.14 2.41 -5.01
N LEU A 155 -14.22 2.58 -4.25
CA LEU A 155 -15.48 3.09 -4.81
C LEU A 155 -15.29 4.48 -5.45
N TYR A 156 -14.61 5.39 -4.74
CA TYR A 156 -14.31 6.73 -5.24
C TYR A 156 -13.45 6.68 -6.51
N PHE A 157 -12.43 5.82 -6.55
CA PHE A 157 -11.58 5.63 -7.72
C PHE A 157 -12.36 5.13 -8.94
N VAL A 158 -13.19 4.10 -8.78
CA VAL A 158 -13.98 3.55 -9.89
C VAL A 158 -14.94 4.61 -10.44
N PHE A 159 -15.61 5.37 -9.58
CA PHE A 159 -16.43 6.50 -10.03
C PHE A 159 -15.62 7.57 -10.77
N ALA A 160 -14.48 7.99 -10.22
CA ALA A 160 -13.62 9.00 -10.83
C ALA A 160 -13.04 8.54 -12.18
N TYR A 161 -12.70 7.25 -12.30
CA TYR A 161 -12.14 6.66 -13.51
C TYR A 161 -13.16 6.59 -14.65
N TYR A 162 -14.40 6.20 -14.35
CA TYR A 162 -15.48 6.08 -15.33
C TYR A 162 -16.19 7.39 -15.63
N SER A 163 -16.04 8.40 -14.77
CA SER A 163 -16.55 9.75 -15.00
C SER A 163 -15.98 10.31 -16.31
N GLY A 164 -16.85 10.49 -17.31
CA GLY A 164 -16.49 10.99 -18.64
C GLY A 164 -16.04 9.94 -19.66
N ARG A 165 -15.97 8.65 -19.29
CA ARG A 165 -15.62 7.54 -20.22
C ARG A 165 -16.81 6.69 -20.68
N GLY A 166 -17.96 6.81 -20.04
CA GLY A 166 -19.20 6.13 -20.48
C GLY A 166 -19.16 4.60 -20.37
N GLY A 167 -18.63 4.05 -19.27
CA GLY A 167 -18.53 2.59 -19.08
C GLY A 167 -19.83 1.91 -18.65
N ARG A 168 -19.93 0.59 -18.90
CA ARG A 168 -21.06 -0.21 -18.43
C ARG A 168 -20.98 -0.40 -16.92
N LYS A 169 -22.14 -0.43 -16.26
CA LYS A 169 -22.24 -0.70 -14.81
C LYS A 169 -21.62 -2.05 -14.42
N SER A 170 -21.72 -3.04 -15.31
CA SER A 170 -21.07 -4.35 -15.17
C SER A 170 -19.56 -4.22 -15.05
N ASP A 171 -18.95 -3.40 -15.90
CA ASP A 171 -17.51 -3.19 -15.93
C ASP A 171 -17.07 -2.51 -14.62
N MET A 172 -17.82 -1.52 -14.14
CA MET A 172 -17.56 -0.88 -12.85
C MET A 172 -17.61 -1.88 -11.69
N ALA A 173 -18.64 -2.74 -11.64
CA ALA A 173 -18.76 -3.78 -10.62
C ALA A 173 -17.61 -4.78 -10.68
N TRP A 174 -17.20 -5.20 -11.88
CA TRP A 174 -16.06 -6.08 -12.07
C TRP A 174 -14.76 -5.47 -11.55
N HIS A 175 -14.51 -4.18 -11.82
CA HIS A 175 -13.33 -3.48 -11.30
C HIS A 175 -13.30 -3.38 -9.77
N ILE A 176 -14.46 -3.12 -9.16
CA ILE A 176 -14.59 -3.14 -7.70
C ILE A 176 -14.24 -4.54 -7.17
N ALA A 177 -14.79 -5.60 -7.79
CA ALA A 177 -14.52 -6.97 -7.39
C ALA A 177 -13.03 -7.34 -7.52
N MET A 178 -12.40 -7.06 -8.66
CA MET A 178 -10.98 -7.34 -8.89
C MET A 178 -10.06 -6.67 -7.86
N ILE A 179 -10.34 -5.41 -7.50
CA ILE A 179 -9.52 -4.68 -6.53
C ILE A 179 -9.79 -5.17 -5.10
N LEU A 180 -11.05 -5.35 -4.70
CA LEU A 180 -11.40 -5.74 -3.33
C LEU A 180 -11.13 -7.22 -3.03
N LEU A 181 -11.15 -8.10 -4.04
CA LEU A 181 -10.91 -9.53 -3.92
C LEU A 181 -9.48 -9.93 -4.33
N ASN A 182 -8.55 -8.98 -4.44
CA ASN A 182 -7.14 -9.30 -4.69
C ASN A 182 -6.62 -10.25 -3.59
N PRO A 183 -6.30 -11.51 -3.92
CA PRO A 183 -5.98 -12.52 -2.93
C PRO A 183 -4.64 -12.28 -2.25
N CYS A 184 -3.66 -11.69 -2.92
CA CYS A 184 -2.39 -11.38 -2.31
C CYS A 184 -2.56 -10.34 -1.19
N LEU A 185 -3.27 -9.25 -1.48
CA LEU A 185 -3.57 -8.23 -0.46
C LEU A 185 -4.34 -8.81 0.73
N ILE A 186 -5.32 -9.69 0.45
CA ILE A 186 -6.10 -10.37 1.51
C ILE A 186 -5.20 -11.30 2.34
N LEU A 187 -4.36 -12.12 1.71
CA LEU A 187 -3.51 -13.08 2.43
C LEU A 187 -2.45 -12.37 3.28
N ILE A 188 -1.94 -11.23 2.84
CA ILE A 188 -0.94 -10.46 3.58
C ILE A 188 -1.59 -9.74 4.76
N ASP A 189 -2.65 -8.97 4.55
CA ASP A 189 -3.24 -8.19 5.64
C ASP A 189 -4.00 -9.08 6.62
N HIS A 190 -4.80 -10.03 6.11
CA HIS A 190 -5.70 -10.86 6.94
C HIS A 190 -5.14 -12.22 7.28
N GLY A 191 -4.12 -12.72 6.56
CA GLY A 191 -3.37 -13.92 6.92
C GLY A 191 -2.11 -13.59 7.71
N HIS A 192 -1.12 -12.98 7.05
CA HIS A 192 0.19 -12.64 7.61
C HIS A 192 0.11 -11.64 8.77
N PHE A 193 -0.85 -10.71 8.74
CA PHE A 193 -1.12 -9.63 9.71
C PHE A 193 -0.34 -8.34 9.41
N GLN A 194 -0.87 -7.54 8.49
CA GLN A 194 -0.32 -6.22 8.13
C GLN A 194 -1.46 -5.19 7.91
N TYR A 195 -1.11 -3.91 7.91
CA TYR A 195 -2.02 -2.78 7.70
C TYR A 195 -1.75 -2.07 6.35
N ASN A 196 -1.61 -2.81 5.25
CA ASN A 196 -1.27 -2.20 3.96
C ASN A 196 -2.44 -1.43 3.35
N CYS A 197 -3.66 -1.95 3.52
CA CYS A 197 -4.88 -1.36 2.98
C CYS A 197 -5.15 0.09 3.43
N ILE A 198 -4.64 0.53 4.59
CA ILE A 198 -4.76 1.93 5.03
C ILE A 198 -3.98 2.84 4.08
N SER A 199 -2.69 2.57 3.91
CA SER A 199 -1.83 3.38 3.06
C SER A 199 -2.21 3.29 1.58
N LEU A 200 -2.59 2.08 1.16
CA LEU A 200 -3.07 1.83 -0.18
C LEU A 200 -4.38 2.56 -0.46
N GLY A 201 -5.34 2.54 0.47
CA GLY A 201 -6.60 3.28 0.37
C GLY A 201 -6.39 4.79 0.30
N LEU A 202 -5.50 5.34 1.12
CA LEU A 202 -5.12 6.76 1.03
C LEU A 202 -4.54 7.09 -0.35
N THR A 203 -3.72 6.20 -0.91
CA THR A 203 -3.13 6.41 -2.24
C THR A 203 -4.15 6.30 -3.36
N VAL A 204 -5.02 5.29 -3.34
CA VAL A 204 -6.12 5.13 -4.30
C VAL A 204 -7.04 6.35 -4.26
N GLY A 205 -7.35 6.84 -3.06
CA GLY A 205 -8.10 8.08 -2.87
C GLY A 205 -7.39 9.29 -3.46
N ALA A 206 -6.05 9.38 -3.33
CA ALA A 206 -5.26 10.44 -3.94
C ALA A 206 -5.29 10.39 -5.47
N VAL A 207 -5.17 9.19 -6.05
CA VAL A 207 -5.30 8.97 -7.51
C VAL A 207 -6.70 9.36 -7.98
N ALA A 208 -7.74 8.91 -7.29
CA ALA A 208 -9.13 9.26 -7.58
C ALA A 208 -9.37 10.79 -7.51
N ALA A 209 -8.75 11.47 -6.55
CA ALA A 209 -8.81 12.92 -6.45
C ALA A 209 -8.11 13.63 -7.62
N ILE A 210 -6.97 13.14 -8.12
CA ILE A 210 -6.34 13.68 -9.35
C ILE A 210 -7.25 13.49 -10.56
N LEU A 211 -7.83 12.29 -10.73
CA LEU A 211 -8.76 12.01 -11.82
C LEU A 211 -10.00 12.92 -11.76
N SER A 212 -10.43 13.29 -10.55
CA SER A 212 -11.52 14.22 -10.28
C SER A 212 -11.10 15.70 -10.27
N ASN A 213 -9.87 16.03 -10.67
CA ASN A 213 -9.30 17.39 -10.67
C ASN A 213 -9.25 18.11 -9.30
N ARG A 214 -9.18 17.36 -8.20
CA ARG A 214 -9.09 17.85 -6.82
C ARG A 214 -7.66 17.77 -6.29
N ASP A 215 -6.75 18.56 -6.88
CA ASP A 215 -5.30 18.48 -6.67
C ASP A 215 -4.86 18.70 -5.20
N LEU A 216 -5.58 19.54 -4.45
CA LEU A 216 -5.30 19.78 -3.02
C LEU A 216 -5.63 18.56 -2.16
N LEU A 217 -6.83 17.99 -2.34
CA LEU A 217 -7.25 16.77 -1.63
C LEU A 217 -6.31 15.62 -1.95
N ALA A 218 -5.92 15.51 -3.22
CA ALA A 218 -4.97 14.50 -3.65
C ALA A 218 -3.63 14.63 -2.91
N SER A 219 -3.11 15.86 -2.80
CA SER A 219 -1.86 16.15 -2.09
C SER A 219 -1.92 15.80 -0.60
N VAL A 220 -3.06 16.08 0.06
CA VAL A 220 -3.29 15.68 1.46
C VAL A 220 -3.29 14.16 1.59
N LEU A 221 -4.10 13.46 0.79
CA LEU A 221 -4.23 12.01 0.86
C LEU A 221 -2.91 11.29 0.57
N PHE A 222 -2.16 11.75 -0.43
CA PHE A 222 -0.86 11.19 -0.76
C PHE A 222 0.19 11.47 0.33
N SER A 223 0.17 12.67 0.92
CA SER A 223 1.02 12.99 2.06
C SER A 223 0.70 12.11 3.27
N LEU A 224 -0.58 11.84 3.54
CA LEU A 224 -0.99 10.91 4.60
C LEU A 224 -0.53 9.48 4.30
N ALA A 225 -0.64 9.00 3.05
CA ALA A 225 -0.15 7.67 2.67
C ALA A 225 1.36 7.51 2.96
N LEU A 226 2.18 8.49 2.56
CA LEU A 226 3.62 8.51 2.86
C LEU A 226 3.91 8.52 4.36
N ASN A 227 3.05 9.16 5.14
CA ASN A 227 3.17 9.23 6.59
C ASN A 227 2.65 8.01 7.33
N HIS A 228 1.85 7.17 6.68
CA HIS A 228 1.42 5.87 7.21
C HIS A 228 2.52 4.83 6.99
N LYS A 229 2.91 4.61 5.73
CA LYS A 229 3.94 3.64 5.36
C LYS A 229 4.82 4.24 4.28
N GLN A 230 6.13 4.34 4.50
CA GLN A 230 7.06 4.85 3.48
C GLN A 230 7.08 3.96 2.24
N ASP A 231 6.82 2.67 2.47
CA ASP A 231 6.67 1.64 1.47
C ASP A 231 5.28 1.61 0.82
N ALA A 232 4.36 2.55 1.14
CA ALA A 232 3.07 2.71 0.42
C ALA A 232 3.26 2.71 -1.10
N LEU A 233 4.40 3.23 -1.53
CA LEU A 233 4.81 3.37 -2.91
C LEU A 233 5.04 2.03 -3.62
N LYS A 234 5.33 0.97 -2.85
CA LYS A 234 5.47 -0.41 -3.33
C LYS A 234 4.12 -1.01 -3.71
N ASP A 235 3.12 -0.83 -2.84
CA ASP A 235 1.77 -1.38 -3.00
C ASP A 235 0.97 -0.70 -4.14
N ILE A 236 1.41 0.49 -4.58
CA ILE A 236 0.87 1.15 -5.79
C ILE A 236 1.13 0.31 -7.04
N GLY A 237 2.22 -0.46 -7.08
CA GLY A 237 2.52 -1.36 -8.20
C GLY A 237 1.45 -2.43 -8.39
N SER A 238 0.96 -3.01 -7.31
CA SER A 238 -0.12 -4.00 -7.27
C SER A 238 -1.43 -3.47 -7.86
N ILE A 239 -1.83 -2.26 -7.44
CA ILE A 239 -3.03 -1.62 -7.99
C ILE A 239 -2.82 -1.14 -9.42
N SER A 240 -1.63 -0.68 -9.75
CA SER A 240 -1.29 -0.23 -11.10
C SER A 240 -1.22 -1.40 -12.09
N LEU A 241 -0.86 -2.61 -11.64
CA LEU A 241 -0.87 -3.83 -12.44
C LEU A 241 -2.27 -4.39 -12.61
N CYS A 242 -3.06 -4.43 -11.52
CA CYS A 242 -4.50 -4.67 -11.63
C CYS A 242 -5.13 -3.66 -12.61
N TRP A 243 -4.72 -2.39 -12.57
CA TRP A 243 -5.13 -1.37 -13.53
C TRP A 243 -4.65 -1.60 -14.97
N LEU A 244 -3.46 -2.19 -15.17
CA LEU A 244 -2.97 -2.55 -16.50
C LEU A 244 -3.82 -3.68 -17.11
N GLU A 245 -4.20 -4.69 -16.32
CA GLU A 245 -5.14 -5.74 -16.74
C GLU A 245 -6.50 -5.13 -17.14
N ILE A 246 -7.00 -4.20 -16.33
CA ILE A 246 -8.22 -3.43 -16.55
C ILE A 246 -8.16 -2.59 -17.84
N SER A 247 -7.03 -1.93 -18.10
CA SER A 247 -6.86 -1.06 -19.27
C SER A 247 -6.53 -1.82 -20.55
N MET A 248 -5.94 -3.01 -20.46
CA MET A 248 -5.51 -3.82 -21.61
C MET A 248 -6.48 -4.95 -21.95
N GLY A 249 -7.50 -5.22 -21.13
CA GLY A 249 -8.46 -6.30 -21.35
C GLY A 249 -7.81 -7.69 -21.36
N MET A 250 -6.68 -7.84 -20.68
CA MET A 250 -5.90 -9.08 -20.65
C MET A 250 -6.37 -9.96 -19.48
N GLU A 251 -6.70 -11.23 -19.77
CA GLU A 251 -7.04 -12.28 -18.80
C GLU A 251 -5.81 -12.81 -18.00
N GLY A 252 -4.84 -11.94 -17.72
CA GLY A 252 -3.49 -12.29 -17.27
C GLY A 252 -3.31 -12.48 -15.77
N LEU A 253 -4.26 -13.15 -15.09
CA LEU A 253 -4.31 -13.31 -13.62
C LEU A 253 -2.97 -13.70 -12.97
N LEU A 254 -2.08 -14.43 -13.68
CA LEU A 254 -0.82 -14.93 -13.12
C LEU A 254 0.23 -13.85 -12.78
N ILE A 255 0.28 -12.72 -13.50
CA ILE A 255 1.37 -11.73 -13.35
C ILE A 255 1.15 -10.87 -12.10
N VAL A 256 -0.10 -10.49 -11.81
CA VAL A 256 -0.49 -9.74 -10.59
C VAL A 256 -0.23 -10.57 -9.33
N PHE A 257 -0.59 -11.85 -9.34
CA PHE A 257 -0.41 -12.75 -8.19
C PHE A 257 1.06 -12.90 -7.80
N TYR A 258 1.95 -13.04 -8.78
CA TYR A 258 3.39 -13.25 -8.54
C TYR A 258 4.10 -11.98 -8.05
N PHE A 259 3.69 -10.81 -8.56
CA PHE A 259 4.23 -9.52 -8.18
C PHE A 259 3.80 -9.12 -6.75
N ASP A 260 2.53 -9.32 -6.41
CA ASP A 260 1.96 -8.95 -5.11
C ASP A 260 2.43 -9.87 -3.97
N PHE A 261 2.61 -11.16 -4.24
CA PHE A 261 3.10 -12.13 -3.25
C PHE A 261 4.55 -11.85 -2.84
N THR A 262 5.38 -11.39 -3.78
CA THR A 262 6.80 -11.10 -3.53
C THR A 262 7.01 -9.77 -2.80
N PHE A 263 6.13 -8.78 -2.98
CA PHE A 263 6.30 -7.44 -2.40
C PHE A 263 5.99 -7.33 -0.91
N SER A 264 5.07 -8.15 -0.41
CA SER A 264 4.48 -7.97 0.92
C SER A 264 4.85 -9.06 1.93
N ILE A 265 5.33 -10.22 1.48
CA ILE A 265 5.83 -11.30 2.35
C ILE A 265 7.25 -11.01 2.85
N TYR A 266 8.04 -10.20 2.15
CA TYR A 266 9.40 -9.90 2.57
C TYR A 266 9.43 -8.69 3.53
N PRO A 267 9.74 -8.91 4.82
CA PRO A 267 9.93 -7.81 5.74
C PRO A 267 11.08 -6.94 5.23
N SER A 268 10.87 -5.63 5.32
CA SER A 268 11.77 -4.60 4.83
C SER A 268 13.25 -4.92 5.13
N ASN A 269 13.98 -5.42 4.12
CA ASN A 269 15.43 -5.40 4.19
C ASN A 269 15.90 -3.97 3.91
N LYS A 270 15.95 -3.28 5.03
CA LYS A 270 16.26 -1.88 5.33
C LYS A 270 17.58 -1.41 4.71
N SER A 271 17.54 -1.09 3.41
CA SER A 271 18.61 -0.37 2.72
C SER A 271 18.18 1.07 2.41
N TYR A 272 18.97 2.04 2.89
CA TYR A 272 18.82 3.47 2.62
C TYR A 272 18.56 3.81 1.14
N GLN A 273 19.23 3.11 0.22
CA GLN A 273 19.08 3.34 -1.21
C GLN A 273 17.71 2.92 -1.77
N SER A 274 17.04 1.96 -1.15
CA SER A 274 15.67 1.56 -1.50
C SER A 274 14.66 2.62 -1.07
N GLY A 275 14.85 3.26 0.08
CA GLY A 275 13.98 4.37 0.53
C GLY A 275 14.10 5.60 -0.37
N VAL A 276 15.32 6.00 -0.73
CA VAL A 276 15.56 7.13 -1.65
C VAL A 276 15.04 6.82 -3.06
N ALA A 277 15.27 5.61 -3.58
CA ALA A 277 14.73 5.20 -4.88
C ALA A 277 13.18 5.12 -4.87
N ALA A 278 12.55 4.75 -3.75
CA ALA A 278 11.09 4.74 -3.63
C ALA A 278 10.52 6.16 -3.70
N LEU A 279 11.08 7.09 -2.92
CA LEU A 279 10.70 8.50 -2.96
C LEU A 279 10.92 9.13 -4.35
N LEU A 280 12.00 8.78 -5.02
CA LEU A 280 12.30 9.33 -6.34
C LEU A 280 11.48 8.71 -7.47
N SER A 281 10.90 7.52 -7.30
CA SER A 281 10.12 6.83 -8.33
C SER A 281 8.64 7.23 -8.30
N VAL A 282 7.83 6.59 -7.45
CA VAL A 282 6.37 6.77 -7.52
C VAL A 282 5.93 8.14 -7.01
N SER A 283 6.52 8.65 -5.93
CA SER A 283 6.27 10.04 -5.51
C SER A 283 6.81 11.04 -6.52
N GLY A 284 7.93 10.72 -7.18
CA GLY A 284 8.47 11.54 -8.27
C GLY A 284 7.51 11.64 -9.46
N SER A 285 6.88 10.54 -9.88
CA SER A 285 5.82 10.57 -10.91
C SER A 285 4.61 11.37 -10.43
N TYR A 286 4.12 11.12 -9.22
CA TYR A 286 3.00 11.86 -8.65
C TYR A 286 3.23 13.38 -8.65
N CYS A 287 4.37 13.81 -8.13
CA CYS A 287 4.78 15.21 -8.10
C CYS A 287 5.00 15.79 -9.51
N SER A 288 5.57 15.02 -10.43
CA SER A 288 5.78 15.44 -11.83
C SER A 288 4.47 15.74 -12.54
N HIS A 289 3.44 14.91 -12.30
CA HIS A 289 2.10 15.15 -12.86
C HIS A 289 1.45 16.42 -12.30
N LEU A 290 1.48 16.61 -10.98
CA LEU A 290 0.94 17.82 -10.35
C LEU A 290 1.70 19.07 -10.80
N LEU A 291 3.03 19.01 -10.89
CA LEU A 291 3.86 20.09 -11.41
C LEU A 291 3.48 20.43 -12.85
N GLY A 292 3.36 19.44 -13.73
CA GLY A 292 2.92 19.64 -15.10
C GLY A 292 1.55 20.32 -15.19
N ARG A 293 0.60 19.95 -14.32
CA ARG A 293 -0.71 20.61 -14.23
C ARG A 293 -0.58 22.06 -13.79
N CYS A 294 0.21 22.35 -12.77
CA CYS A 294 0.43 23.70 -12.27
C CYS A 294 1.07 24.62 -13.31
N LEU A 295 2.08 24.13 -14.05
CA LEU A 295 2.78 24.89 -15.10
C LEU A 295 1.85 25.34 -16.24
N ARG A 296 0.71 24.67 -16.43
CA ARG A 296 -0.30 25.00 -17.45
C ARG A 296 -1.40 25.93 -16.95
N ARG A 297 -1.44 26.25 -15.65
CA ARG A 297 -2.38 27.20 -15.09
C ARG A 297 -1.90 28.64 -15.33
N ARG A 298 -2.82 29.60 -15.21
CA ARG A 298 -2.54 31.03 -15.42
C ARG A 298 -1.41 31.57 -14.53
N ASN A 299 -1.35 31.14 -13.27
CA ASN A 299 -0.36 31.56 -12.28
C ASN A 299 0.41 30.34 -11.73
N PRO A 300 1.41 29.82 -12.44
CA PRO A 300 2.05 28.55 -12.10
C PRO A 300 2.77 28.58 -10.74
N LEU A 301 3.45 29.69 -10.40
CA LEU A 301 4.15 29.84 -9.12
C LEU A 301 3.17 29.80 -7.94
N PHE A 302 2.01 30.45 -8.06
CA PHE A 302 0.99 30.45 -7.02
C PHE A 302 0.39 29.06 -6.80
N GLU A 303 0.14 28.31 -7.89
CA GLU A 303 -0.39 26.96 -7.80
C GLU A 303 0.61 25.99 -7.16
N VAL A 304 1.89 26.07 -7.51
CA VAL A 304 2.96 25.28 -6.88
C VAL A 304 3.10 25.66 -5.40
N PHE A 305 3.11 26.95 -5.08
CA PHE A 305 3.18 27.42 -3.68
C PHE A 305 2.01 26.89 -2.85
N LYS A 306 0.79 26.97 -3.38
CA LYS A 306 -0.42 26.46 -2.74
C LYS A 306 -0.33 24.96 -2.45
N LEU A 307 0.13 24.14 -3.40
CA LEU A 307 0.37 22.72 -3.16
C LEU A 307 1.45 22.49 -2.10
N GLY A 308 2.55 23.25 -2.17
CA GLY A 308 3.62 23.22 -1.18
C GLY A 308 3.12 23.49 0.24
N CYS A 309 2.30 24.53 0.43
CA CYS A 309 1.69 24.85 1.73
C CYS A 309 0.81 23.71 2.26
N VAL A 310 0.02 23.05 1.39
CA VAL A 310 -0.83 21.93 1.80
C VAL A 310 -0.01 20.72 2.22
N VAL A 311 1.03 20.37 1.46
CA VAL A 311 1.94 19.26 1.79
C VAL A 311 2.66 19.56 3.11
N LEU A 312 3.31 20.73 3.22
CA LEU A 312 4.03 21.12 4.43
C LEU A 312 3.11 21.19 5.65
N GLY A 313 1.90 21.73 5.50
CA GLY A 313 0.91 21.78 6.57
C GLY A 313 0.48 20.38 7.02
N THR A 314 0.25 19.46 6.08
CA THR A 314 -0.10 18.06 6.39
C THR A 314 1.04 17.37 7.14
N PHE A 315 2.28 17.51 6.68
CA PHE A 315 3.45 16.98 7.38
C PHE A 315 3.63 17.61 8.76
N ALA A 316 3.47 18.92 8.90
CA ALA A 316 3.59 19.61 10.18
C ALA A 316 2.56 19.13 11.21
N ILE A 317 1.32 18.86 10.78
CA ILE A 317 0.28 18.30 11.66
C ILE A 317 0.65 16.89 12.13
N VAL A 318 1.05 16.01 11.20
CA VAL A 318 1.39 14.62 11.54
C VAL A 318 2.66 14.55 12.41
N TRP A 319 3.67 15.36 12.08
CA TRP A 319 4.96 15.39 12.78
C TRP A 319 4.98 16.30 13.99
N TRP A 320 3.86 16.91 14.38
CA TRP A 320 3.77 17.93 15.43
C TRP A 320 4.55 17.61 16.72
N PRO A 321 4.54 16.37 17.27
CA PRO A 321 5.31 16.06 18.48
C PRO A 321 6.84 16.12 18.30
N TYR A 322 7.32 16.02 17.06
CA TYR A 322 8.72 15.86 16.70
C TYR A 322 9.34 17.14 16.08
N ILE A 323 8.53 18.05 15.53
CA ILE A 323 9.04 19.24 14.81
C ILE A 323 9.81 20.23 15.70
N HIS A 324 9.66 20.16 17.02
CA HIS A 324 10.26 21.12 17.95
C HIS A 324 11.77 20.93 18.15
N SER A 325 12.35 19.79 17.75
CA SER A 325 13.78 19.52 17.91
C SER A 325 14.33 18.76 16.71
N PHE A 326 15.44 19.27 16.16
CA PHE A 326 16.17 18.58 15.09
C PHE A 326 16.60 17.16 15.51
N HIS A 327 16.93 16.97 16.79
CA HIS A 327 17.27 15.66 17.35
C HIS A 327 16.12 14.68 17.19
N SER A 328 14.90 15.10 17.57
CA SER A 328 13.70 14.25 17.49
C SER A 328 13.32 13.91 16.04
N ILE A 329 13.47 14.85 15.11
CA ILE A 329 13.28 14.58 13.67
C ILE A 329 14.32 13.55 13.19
N SER A 330 15.59 13.73 13.54
CA SER A 330 16.68 12.83 13.13
C SER A 330 16.48 11.41 13.67
N GLU A 331 16.03 11.27 14.93
CA GLU A 331 15.71 9.98 15.53
C GLU A 331 14.62 9.24 14.74
N VAL A 332 13.50 9.90 14.44
CA VAL A 332 12.44 9.31 13.60
C VAL A 332 13.00 8.94 12.23
N LEU A 333 13.65 9.87 11.54
CA LEU A 333 14.21 9.63 10.20
C LEU A 333 15.22 8.46 10.16
N SER A 334 16.05 8.31 11.20
CA SER A 334 17.01 7.20 11.31
C SER A 334 16.34 5.83 11.45
N ARG A 335 15.13 5.77 12.01
CA ARG A 335 14.29 4.55 12.06
C ARG A 335 13.61 4.29 10.74
N LEU A 336 13.14 5.35 10.10
CA LEU A 336 12.44 5.30 8.83
C LEU A 336 13.35 4.81 7.69
N ALA A 337 14.59 5.30 7.63
CA ALA A 337 15.60 4.92 6.65
C ALA A 337 16.92 4.58 7.36
N PRO A 338 17.06 3.38 7.94
CA PRO A 338 18.27 2.99 8.66
C PRO A 338 19.47 2.92 7.72
N PHE A 339 20.54 3.63 8.10
CA PHE A 339 21.69 3.88 7.25
C PHE A 339 22.67 2.72 7.15
N GLU A 340 22.67 1.79 8.10
CA GLU A 340 23.68 0.73 8.19
C GLU A 340 23.12 -0.56 8.81
N ARG A 341 22.46 -1.41 8.00
CA ARG A 341 22.39 -2.84 8.33
C ARG A 341 23.03 -3.65 7.22
N GLY A 342 23.84 -4.63 7.62
CA GLY A 342 24.39 -5.65 6.76
C GLY A 342 23.24 -6.52 6.24
N ILE A 343 23.31 -6.85 4.96
CA ILE A 343 22.20 -7.33 4.15
C ILE A 343 22.68 -8.58 3.43
N TYR A 344 22.04 -9.74 3.66
CA TYR A 344 22.12 -10.90 2.78
C TYR A 344 20.86 -11.79 2.89
N GLU A 345 20.47 -12.34 1.72
CA GLU A 345 19.60 -13.51 1.48
C GLU A 345 18.07 -13.33 1.35
N ASP A 346 17.58 -12.34 0.58
CA ASP A 346 16.17 -12.41 0.14
C ASP A 346 16.05 -12.73 -1.36
N TYR A 347 15.46 -13.89 -1.66
CA TYR A 347 15.12 -14.35 -3.01
C TYR A 347 13.91 -13.59 -3.60
N VAL A 348 14.04 -12.27 -3.75
CA VAL A 348 13.00 -11.43 -4.36
C VAL A 348 13.07 -11.56 -5.88
N ALA A 349 11.94 -11.75 -6.55
CA ALA A 349 11.82 -11.82 -8.01
C ALA A 349 12.04 -10.46 -8.70
N ASN A 350 13.21 -9.86 -8.50
CA ASN A 350 13.66 -8.63 -9.14
C ASN A 350 14.73 -8.93 -10.22
N PHE A 351 15.13 -7.88 -10.97
CA PHE A 351 16.12 -8.01 -12.04
C PHE A 351 17.44 -8.57 -11.52
N TRP A 352 17.86 -8.13 -10.34
CA TRP A 352 19.13 -8.48 -9.73
C TRP A 352 19.19 -9.96 -9.33
N CYS A 353 18.17 -10.46 -8.64
CA CYS A 353 18.07 -11.86 -8.25
C CYS A 353 17.95 -12.78 -9.46
N THR A 354 17.12 -12.43 -10.44
CA THR A 354 16.92 -13.25 -11.65
C THR A 354 18.22 -13.37 -12.46
N THR A 355 18.93 -12.25 -12.64
CA THR A 355 20.20 -12.23 -13.37
C THR A 355 21.35 -12.80 -12.55
N SER A 356 21.24 -12.91 -11.22
CA SER A 356 22.30 -13.45 -10.34
C SER A 356 22.70 -14.90 -10.66
N VAL A 357 21.80 -15.65 -11.30
CA VAL A 357 22.08 -17.02 -11.77
C VAL A 357 23.14 -17.00 -12.88
N LEU A 358 23.07 -16.02 -13.79
CA LEU A 358 23.96 -15.86 -14.94
C LEU A 358 25.16 -14.95 -14.64
N ILE A 359 24.91 -13.83 -13.96
CA ILE A 359 25.88 -12.78 -13.65
C ILE A 359 26.09 -12.74 -12.15
N LYS A 360 27.27 -13.13 -11.67
CA LYS A 360 27.62 -13.06 -10.24
C LYS A 360 27.97 -11.63 -9.84
N TRP A 361 26.97 -10.76 -9.72
CA TRP A 361 27.09 -9.33 -9.39
C TRP A 361 28.04 -9.04 -8.21
N LYS A 362 27.97 -9.83 -7.13
CA LYS A 362 28.84 -9.70 -5.94
C LYS A 362 30.32 -9.98 -6.21
N ARG A 363 30.65 -10.74 -7.25
CA ARG A 363 32.04 -10.99 -7.65
C ARG A 363 32.59 -9.87 -8.54
N LEU A 364 31.70 -9.15 -9.22
CA LEU A 364 32.07 -8.12 -10.20
C LEU A 364 32.11 -6.71 -9.58
N PHE A 365 31.25 -6.44 -8.60
CA PHE A 365 31.08 -5.11 -8.02
C PHE A 365 31.01 -5.15 -6.50
N THR A 366 31.49 -4.08 -5.87
CA THR A 366 31.34 -3.86 -4.43
C THR A 366 29.90 -3.42 -4.09
N THR A 367 29.47 -3.64 -2.85
CA THR A 367 28.13 -3.24 -2.38
C THR A 367 27.80 -1.76 -2.61
N PRO A 368 28.72 -0.79 -2.38
CA PRO A 368 28.46 0.61 -2.71
C PRO A 368 28.21 0.84 -4.20
N SER A 369 28.98 0.19 -5.08
CA SER A 369 28.79 0.30 -6.53
C SER A 369 27.47 -0.31 -6.99
N LEU A 370 27.06 -1.45 -6.43
CA LEU A 370 25.77 -2.07 -6.72
C LEU A 370 24.59 -1.20 -6.29
N LYS A 371 24.70 -0.54 -5.13
CA LYS A 371 23.72 0.46 -4.68
C LYS A 371 23.56 1.57 -5.72
N VAL A 372 24.66 2.23 -6.11
CA VAL A 372 24.63 3.31 -7.12
C VAL A 372 24.07 2.81 -8.47
N LEU A 373 24.48 1.62 -8.91
CA LEU A 373 24.00 1.03 -10.16
C LEU A 373 22.48 0.80 -10.15
N SER A 374 21.97 0.25 -9.05
CA SER A 374 20.54 0.01 -8.86
C SER A 374 19.71 1.29 -8.83
N LEU A 375 20.22 2.33 -8.16
CA LEU A 375 19.59 3.65 -8.13
C LEU A 375 19.58 4.28 -9.53
N ALA A 376 20.71 4.20 -10.25
CA ALA A 376 20.82 4.71 -11.61
C ALA A 376 19.85 4.00 -12.57
N ALA A 377 19.75 2.67 -12.49
CA ALA A 377 18.80 1.87 -13.28
C ALA A 377 17.33 2.20 -12.96
N THR A 378 17.02 2.40 -11.68
CA THR A 378 15.66 2.80 -11.26
C THR A 378 15.30 4.18 -11.80
N ILE A 379 16.20 5.17 -11.67
CA ILE A 379 15.96 6.53 -12.14
C ILE A 379 15.87 6.57 -13.67
N SER A 380 16.77 5.90 -14.38
CA SER A 380 16.80 5.94 -15.85
C SER A 380 15.54 5.38 -16.49
N THR A 381 14.91 4.38 -15.86
CA THR A 381 13.66 3.76 -16.33
C THR A 381 12.42 4.55 -15.90
N CYS A 382 12.45 5.27 -14.77
CA CYS A 382 11.35 6.15 -14.35
C CYS A 382 11.33 7.51 -15.08
N LEU A 383 12.51 8.09 -15.33
CA LEU A 383 12.66 9.49 -15.75
C LEU A 383 11.89 9.86 -17.03
N PRO A 384 11.87 9.03 -18.09
CA PRO A 384 11.11 9.35 -19.30
C PRO A 384 9.61 9.56 -19.03
N SER A 385 9.03 8.74 -18.14
CA SER A 385 7.61 8.85 -17.77
C SER A 385 7.32 10.13 -16.98
N MET A 386 8.22 10.51 -16.07
CA MET A 386 8.13 11.76 -15.29
C MET A 386 8.21 12.99 -16.18
N VAL A 387 9.22 13.04 -17.06
CA VAL A 387 9.41 14.15 -18.00
C VAL A 387 8.18 14.31 -18.91
N ARG A 388 7.63 13.20 -19.42
CA ARG A 388 6.40 13.22 -20.21
C ARG A 388 5.20 13.73 -19.40
N GLN A 389 5.11 13.45 -18.11
CA GLN A 389 4.03 13.96 -17.24
C GLN A 389 4.17 15.46 -16.94
N VAL A 390 5.37 16.02 -16.94
CA VAL A 390 5.58 17.47 -16.82
C VAL A 390 5.19 18.17 -18.13
N TRP A 391 5.66 17.66 -19.27
CA TRP A 391 5.38 18.27 -20.58
C TRP A 391 3.93 18.09 -21.03
N SER A 392 3.37 16.89 -20.83
CA SER A 392 2.02 16.52 -21.25
C SER A 392 1.23 15.74 -20.20
N PRO A 393 0.86 16.38 -19.08
CA PRO A 393 -0.03 15.79 -18.09
C PRO A 393 -1.37 15.46 -18.73
N SER A 394 -1.72 14.18 -18.67
CA SER A 394 -3.04 13.63 -18.94
C SER A 394 -3.35 12.56 -17.91
N SER A 395 -4.63 12.30 -17.66
CA SER A 395 -5.05 11.30 -16.67
C SER A 395 -4.60 9.89 -17.04
N GLN A 396 -4.50 9.57 -18.32
CA GLN A 396 -4.01 8.28 -18.79
C GLN A 396 -2.47 8.17 -18.66
N ASN A 397 -1.72 9.21 -19.05
CA ASN A 397 -0.26 9.25 -18.86
C ASN A 397 0.13 9.25 -17.39
N PHE A 398 -0.73 9.80 -16.52
CA PHE A 398 -0.55 9.75 -15.07
C PHE A 398 -0.55 8.32 -14.56
N LEU A 399 -1.60 7.57 -14.88
CA LEU A 399 -1.74 6.18 -14.45
C LEU A 399 -0.64 5.28 -15.03
N TYR A 400 -0.27 5.43 -16.31
CA TYR A 400 0.86 4.69 -16.89
C TYR A 400 2.21 5.06 -16.26
N GLY A 401 2.43 6.33 -15.91
CA GLY A 401 3.68 6.71 -15.27
C GLY A 401 3.77 6.26 -13.82
N LEU A 402 2.66 6.23 -13.07
CA LEU A 402 2.61 5.61 -11.74
C LEU A 402 2.98 4.13 -11.82
N LEU A 403 2.39 3.40 -12.78
CA LEU A 403 2.72 2.00 -13.02
C LEU A 403 4.20 1.82 -13.37
N ASN A 404 4.69 2.57 -14.35
CA ASN A 404 6.08 2.48 -14.78
C ASN A 404 7.03 2.76 -13.60
N SER A 405 6.76 3.79 -12.81
CA SER A 405 7.57 4.11 -11.63
C SER A 405 7.54 3.01 -10.57
N ALA A 406 6.39 2.38 -10.32
CA ALA A 406 6.28 1.30 -9.36
C ALA A 406 7.01 0.02 -9.84
N LEU A 407 6.87 -0.33 -11.12
CA LEU A 407 7.59 -1.44 -11.75
C LEU A 407 9.10 -1.22 -11.79
N SER A 408 9.54 -0.03 -12.20
CA SER A 408 10.95 0.35 -12.20
C SER A 408 11.56 0.23 -10.82
N PHE A 409 10.85 0.72 -9.80
CA PHE A 409 11.29 0.58 -8.42
C PHE A 409 11.37 -0.88 -8.00
N TYR A 410 10.36 -1.70 -8.26
CA TYR A 410 10.39 -3.13 -7.94
C TYR A 410 11.59 -3.85 -8.56
N LEU A 411 11.73 -3.71 -9.88
CA LEU A 411 12.67 -4.50 -10.66
C LEU A 411 14.11 -4.09 -10.39
N PHE A 412 14.37 -2.78 -10.25
CA PHE A 412 15.72 -2.25 -10.25
C PHE A 412 16.18 -1.70 -8.89
N SER A 413 15.31 -1.57 -7.88
CA SER A 413 15.77 -1.13 -6.55
C SER A 413 16.75 -2.12 -5.93
N PHE A 414 17.72 -1.59 -5.18
CA PHE A 414 18.56 -2.45 -4.36
C PHE A 414 17.71 -3.09 -3.28
N GLN A 415 17.55 -4.40 -3.34
CA GLN A 415 17.02 -5.21 -2.25
C GLN A 415 18.05 -6.30 -2.05
N GLY A 416 18.39 -6.62 -0.82
CA GLY A 416 19.57 -7.41 -0.50
C GLY A 416 19.81 -8.64 -1.36
N MET A 417 20.71 -8.53 -2.34
CA MET A 417 21.28 -9.68 -3.02
C MET A 417 22.19 -10.43 -2.08
#